data_AF-A0A354FD86-F1
#
_entry.id   AF-A0A354FD86-F1
#
_cell.length_a   1.000
_cell.length_b   1.000
_cell.length_c   1.000
_cell.angle_alpha   90.00
_cell.angle_beta   90.00
_cell.angle_gamma   90.00
#
_symmetry.space_group_name_H-M   'P 1'
#
loop_
_entity.id
_entity.type
_entity.pdbx_description
1 polymer ?
#
loop_
_entity_poly.entity_id
_entity_poly.type
_entity_poly.pdbx_seq_one_letter_code
_entity_poly.pdbx_strand_id
1 'polypeptide(L)' 'MKVVLREDVKRLGNKGDIIDVAEGYGRNYL' A
#
# COMPACT_ATOMS: atom_id res chain seq x y z
N MET A 1 -7.87 -3.13 -4.13
CA MET A 1 -6.70 -3.90 -4.59
C MET A 1 -5.84 -4.19 -3.39
N LYS A 2 -5.57 -5.47 -3.10
CA LYS A 2 -4.69 -5.82 -1.98
C LYS A 2 -3.23 -5.72 -2.41
N VAL A 3 -2.44 -4.96 -1.67
CA VAL A 3 -0.99 -4.77 -1.91
C VAL A 3 -0.22 -5.00 -0.62
N VAL A 4 1.04 -5.42 -0.75
CA VAL A 4 1.98 -5.54 0.39
C VAL A 4 2.94 -4.36 0.38
N LEU A 5 3.05 -3.66 1.50
CA LEU A 5 3.99 -2.56 1.63
C LEU A 5 5.42 -3.09 1.73
N ARG A 6 6.34 -2.56 0.91
CA ARG A 6 7.76 -2.94 0.94
C ARG A 6 8.60 -2.13 1.93
N GLU A 7 8.03 -1.04 2.43
CA GLU A 7 8.62 -0.09 3.37
C GLU A 7 7.53 0.50 4.27
N ASP A 8 7.93 1.19 5.34
CA ASP A 8 7.01 1.87 6.23
C ASP A 8 6.47 3.15 5.57
N VAL A 9 5.16 3.20 5.33
CA VAL A 9 4.51 4.33 4.67
C VAL A 9 3.68 5.10 5.70
N LYS A 10 4.10 6.34 5.97
CA LYS A 10 3.47 7.19 6.97
C LYS A 10 1.98 7.38 6.66
N ARG A 11 1.11 7.09 7.65
CA ARG A 11 -0.37 7.14 7.57
C ARG A 11 -1.03 6.05 6.72
N LEU A 12 -0.25 5.07 6.22
CA LEU A 12 -0.77 3.99 5.40
C LEU A 12 -0.50 2.60 6.02
N GLY A 13 0.70 2.35 6.55
CA GLY A 13 1.04 1.09 7.22
C GLY A 13 2.54 0.89 7.36
N ASN A 14 2.94 -0.24 7.94
CA ASN A 14 4.34 -0.64 8.07
C ASN A 14 4.74 -1.63 6.98
N LYS A 15 6.04 -1.85 6.84
CA LYS A 15 6.63 -2.84 5.93
C LYS A 15 6.07 -4.23 6.23
N GLY A 16 5.56 -4.87 5.18
CA GLY A 16 4.98 -6.20 5.24
C GLY A 16 3.48 -6.21 5.49
N ASP A 17 2.86 -5.06 5.79
CA ASP A 17 1.42 -4.98 5.95
C ASP A 17 0.70 -5.17 4.61
N ILE A 18 -0.39 -5.92 4.65
CA ILE A 18 -1.29 -6.10 3.52
C ILE A 18 -2.46 -5.14 3.70
N ILE A 19 -2.54 -4.15 2.82
CA ILE A 19 -3.57 -3.12 2.83
C ILE A 19 -4.44 -3.21 1.59
N ASP A 20 -5.70 -2.78 1.71
CA ASP A 20 -6.60 -2.64 0.57
C ASP A 20 -6.66 -1.18 0.13
N VAL A 21 -6.28 -0.92 -1.11
CA VAL A 21 -6.20 0.42 -1.69
C VAL A 21 -7.05 0.53 -2.95
N ALA A 22 -7.44 1.75 -3.28
CA ALA A 22 -8.09 2.03 -4.55
C ALA A 22 -7.19 1.59 -5.72
N GLU A 23 -7.76 0.98 -6.75
CA GLU A 23 -7.01 0.43 -7.87
C GLU A 23 -6.08 1.45 -8.55
N GLY A 24 -6.56 2.67 -8.77
CA GLY A 24 -5.75 3.73 -9.39
C GLY A 24 -4.59 4.19 -8.50
N TYR A 25 -4.78 4.20 -7.17
CA TYR A 25 -3.72 4.55 -6.23
C TYR A 25 -2.65 3.46 -6.15
N GLY A 26 -3.08 2.19 -6.13
CA GLY A 26 -2.20 1.02 -6.09
C GLY A 26 -1.39 0.79 -7.37
N ARG A 27 -1.89 1.21 -8.55
CA ARG A 27 -1.19 0.99 -9.84
C ARG A 27 -0.34 2.16 -10.31
N ASN A 28 -0.70 3.38 -9.94
CA ASN A 28 -0.09 4.58 -10.52
C ASN A 28 0.75 5.38 -9.50
N TYR A 29 0.74 5.02 -8.22
CA TYR A 29 1.40 5.81 -7.18
C TYR A 29 2.13 4.97 -6.13
N LEU A 30 1.47 3.95 -5.57
CA LEU A 30 2.10 2.98 -4.66
C LEU A 30 2.95 1.97 -5.41
#